data_AF-A0A6L6WUF9-F1
#
_entry.id   AF-A0A6L6WUF9-F1
#
_cell.length_a   1.000
_cell.length_b   1.000
_cell.length_c   1.000
_cell.angle_alpha   90.00
_cell.angle_beta   90.00
_cell.angle_gamma   90.00
#
_symmetry.space_group_name_H-M   'P 1'
#
loop_
_entity.id
_entity.type
_entity.pdbx_description
1 polymer ?
#
loop_
_entity_poly.entity_id
_entity_poly.type
_entity_poly.pdbx_seq_one_letter_code
_entity_poly.pdbx_strand_id
1 'polypeptide(L)'
;MSRNDLTVRPLRGTGVLLGAAAVTTGLSAGTFYTFACAVMPGLARGTDRTYIESMQHMNAAIENPVFFLSFLGAPLLTAAAAWRLRGSGGPATRWVLAALGAYSVAFVLTVAVNIPLNERLADAGDPARIGDPAAVRADFEDPWVAWNAVRALLTTLAFGFLVRALVLFGGRREAGRADVAGNTEGAGRADAARNTEEAGRADAARNTKGAGNAEGAGAQSAYLDPAPGTGSSASR
;
A
#
# COMPACT_ATOMS: atom_id res chain seq x y z
N MET A 1 -22.23 -13.92 -0.78
CA MET A 1 -20.98 -13.22 -1.14
C MET A 1 -20.92 -11.95 -0.29
N SER A 2 -20.07 -11.90 0.74
CA SER A 2 -20.14 -10.87 1.80
C SER A 2 -19.43 -9.57 1.40
N ARG A 3 -20.00 -8.42 1.79
CA ARG A 3 -19.55 -7.04 1.49
C ARG A 3 -18.08 -6.76 1.86
N ASN A 4 -17.49 -7.57 2.75
CA ASN A 4 -16.10 -7.44 3.19
C ASN A 4 -15.06 -7.99 2.19
N ASP A 5 -15.45 -8.87 1.27
CA ASP A 5 -14.49 -9.48 0.33
C ASP A 5 -14.09 -8.53 -0.82
N LEU A 6 -14.96 -7.55 -1.11
CA LEU A 6 -14.78 -6.56 -2.17
C LEU A 6 -13.87 -5.38 -1.74
N THR A 7 -13.67 -5.15 -0.44
CA THR A 7 -12.86 -4.02 0.07
C THR A 7 -11.40 -4.38 0.32
N VAL A 8 -11.08 -5.65 0.62
CA VAL A 8 -9.71 -6.10 0.93
C VAL A 8 -8.85 -6.30 -0.34
N ARG A 9 -9.45 -6.79 -1.43
CA ARG A 9 -8.80 -6.99 -2.74
C ARG A 9 -8.24 -5.71 -3.38
N PRO A 10 -8.98 -4.58 -3.48
CA PRO A 10 -8.47 -3.36 -4.14
C PRO A 10 -7.29 -2.73 -3.39
N LEU A 11 -7.24 -2.89 -2.07
CA LEU A 11 -6.13 -2.41 -1.27
C LEU A 11 -4.86 -3.22 -1.56
N ARG A 12 -4.91 -4.57 -1.59
CA ARG A 12 -3.71 -5.39 -1.88
C ARG A 12 -3.09 -5.04 -3.23
N GLY A 13 -3.92 -4.85 -4.27
CA GLY A 13 -3.45 -4.46 -5.60
C GLY A 13 -2.79 -3.08 -5.65
N THR A 14 -3.16 -2.14 -4.78
CA THR A 14 -2.55 -0.81 -4.74
C THR A 14 -1.15 -0.85 -4.10
N GLY A 15 -0.96 -1.66 -3.07
CA GLY A 15 0.36 -1.84 -2.44
C GLY A 15 1.38 -2.47 -3.38
N VAL A 16 0.96 -3.49 -4.16
CA VAL A 16 1.83 -4.12 -5.18
C VAL A 16 2.24 -3.13 -6.26
N LEU A 17 1.31 -2.30 -6.75
CA LEU A 17 1.62 -1.26 -7.74
C LEU A 17 2.59 -0.23 -7.21
N LEU A 18 2.40 0.26 -5.97
CA LEU A 18 3.33 1.21 -5.35
C LEU A 18 4.72 0.59 -5.17
N GLY A 19 4.79 -0.69 -4.76
CA GLY A 19 6.05 -1.41 -4.65
C GLY A 19 6.76 -1.54 -5.99
N ALA A 20 6.04 -1.95 -7.04
CA ALA A 20 6.59 -2.08 -8.40
C ALA A 20 7.05 -0.72 -8.96
N ALA A 21 6.27 0.35 -8.73
CA ALA A 21 6.64 1.71 -9.09
C ALA A 21 7.92 2.15 -8.37
N ALA A 22 8.04 1.87 -7.07
CA ALA A 22 9.23 2.19 -6.29
C ALA A 22 10.46 1.42 -6.80
N VAL A 23 10.34 0.13 -7.09
CA VAL A 23 11.46 -0.69 -7.61
C VAL A 23 11.93 -0.16 -8.96
N THR A 24 11.02 0.05 -9.91
CA THR A 24 11.37 0.55 -11.25
C THR A 24 11.97 1.96 -11.19
N THR A 25 11.42 2.85 -10.36
CA THR A 25 11.98 4.18 -10.13
C THR A 25 13.35 4.13 -9.47
N GLY A 26 13.54 3.24 -8.49
CA GLY A 26 14.81 3.04 -7.80
C GLY A 26 15.91 2.49 -8.72
N LEU A 27 15.56 1.61 -9.67
CA LEU A 27 16.50 1.15 -10.71
C LEU A 27 16.96 2.32 -11.58
N SER A 28 16.04 3.15 -12.09
CA SER A 28 16.41 4.35 -12.87
C SER A 28 17.26 5.33 -12.05
N ALA A 29 16.88 5.59 -10.80
CA ALA A 29 17.62 6.48 -9.90
C ALA A 29 19.04 5.97 -9.66
N GLY A 30 19.19 4.67 -9.37
CA GLY A 30 20.47 4.01 -9.21
C GLY A 30 21.36 4.11 -10.45
N THR A 31 20.80 3.90 -11.64
CA THR A 31 21.52 4.08 -12.91
C THR A 31 22.06 5.50 -13.04
N PHE A 32 21.20 6.52 -12.98
CA PHE A 32 21.63 7.92 -13.17
C PHE A 32 22.61 8.39 -12.09
N TYR A 33 22.39 7.98 -10.84
CA TYR A 33 23.30 8.22 -9.72
C TYR A 33 24.67 7.59 -9.95
N THR A 34 24.72 6.35 -10.40
CA THR A 34 25.99 5.64 -10.66
C THR A 34 26.77 6.32 -11.77
N PHE A 35 26.08 6.80 -12.82
CA PHE A 35 26.72 7.62 -13.84
C PHE A 35 27.28 8.92 -13.28
N ALA A 36 26.52 9.63 -12.45
CA ALA A 36 26.95 10.90 -11.87
C ALA A 36 28.15 10.74 -10.91
N CYS A 37 28.16 9.71 -10.06
CA CYS A 37 29.13 9.59 -8.98
C CYS A 37 30.37 8.74 -9.32
N ALA A 38 30.26 7.81 -10.27
CA ALA A 38 31.33 6.84 -10.55
C ALA A 38 31.71 6.79 -12.03
N VAL A 39 30.76 6.56 -12.94
CA VAL A 39 31.09 6.30 -14.36
C VAL A 39 31.68 7.54 -15.01
N MET A 40 30.97 8.69 -14.98
CA MET A 40 31.45 9.90 -15.65
C MET A 40 32.74 10.43 -15.01
N PRO A 41 32.88 10.52 -13.68
CA PRO A 41 34.16 10.89 -13.07
C PRO A 41 35.29 9.89 -13.38
N GLY A 42 34.97 8.60 -13.53
CA GLY A 42 35.91 7.56 -13.94
C GLY A 42 36.43 7.79 -15.35
N LEU A 43 35.50 7.93 -16.31
CA LEU A 43 35.82 8.21 -17.72
C LEU A 43 36.54 9.55 -17.90
N ALA A 44 36.22 10.55 -17.07
CA ALA A 44 36.81 11.87 -17.14
C ALA A 44 38.36 11.85 -17.00
N ARG A 45 38.89 10.84 -16.29
CA ARG A 45 40.33 10.62 -16.08
C ARG A 45 41.04 9.97 -17.27
N GLY A 46 40.28 9.49 -18.26
CA GLY A 46 40.80 8.88 -19.48
C GLY A 46 41.11 9.89 -20.58
N THR A 47 41.63 9.38 -21.69
CA THR A 47 41.81 10.17 -22.92
C THR A 47 40.47 10.48 -23.58
N ASP A 48 40.41 11.53 -24.41
CA ASP A 48 39.18 11.93 -25.08
C ASP A 48 38.61 10.84 -25.99
N ARG A 49 39.49 10.09 -26.67
CA ARG A 49 39.09 8.95 -27.51
C ARG A 49 38.47 7.83 -26.66
N THR A 50 39.11 7.46 -25.56
CA THR A 50 38.59 6.44 -24.64
C THR A 50 37.24 6.85 -24.07
N TYR A 51 37.08 8.12 -23.73
CA TYR A 51 35.82 8.67 -23.24
C TYR A 51 34.71 8.54 -24.30
N ILE A 52 34.96 9.02 -25.53
CA ILE A 52 33.99 9.01 -26.62
C ILE A 52 33.60 7.57 -26.96
N GLU A 53 34.58 6.69 -27.16
CA GLU A 53 34.35 5.27 -27.47
C GLU A 53 33.52 4.58 -26.38
N SER A 54 33.88 4.79 -25.12
CA SER A 54 33.16 4.20 -23.99
C SER A 54 31.72 4.70 -23.93
N MET A 55 31.50 6.01 -24.10
CA MET A 55 30.17 6.60 -24.06
C MET A 55 29.31 6.16 -25.26
N GLN A 56 29.87 6.08 -26.47
CA GLN A 56 29.17 5.53 -27.64
C GLN A 56 28.71 4.09 -27.37
N HIS A 57 29.60 3.22 -26.88
CA HIS A 57 29.26 1.84 -26.55
C HIS A 57 28.21 1.73 -25.42
N MET A 58 28.33 2.52 -24.36
CA MET A 58 27.37 2.53 -23.25
C MET A 58 26.00 3.04 -23.70
N ASN A 59 25.94 4.08 -24.54
CA ASN A 59 24.70 4.60 -25.10
C ASN A 59 24.00 3.56 -25.98
N ALA A 60 24.75 2.84 -26.83
CA ALA A 60 24.17 1.74 -27.60
C ALA A 60 23.68 0.59 -26.69
N ALA A 61 24.42 0.27 -25.64
CA ALA A 61 24.07 -0.84 -24.73
C ALA A 61 22.84 -0.54 -23.86
N ILE A 62 22.60 0.72 -23.49
CA ILE A 62 21.46 1.09 -22.62
C ILE A 62 20.11 1.05 -23.35
N GLU A 63 20.12 1.09 -24.69
CA GLU A 63 18.94 0.95 -25.56
C GLU A 63 18.48 -0.51 -25.67
N ASN A 64 18.19 -1.13 -24.52
CA ASN A 64 17.75 -2.52 -24.45
C ASN A 64 16.38 -2.66 -23.74
N PRO A 65 15.63 -3.74 -24.02
CA PRO A 65 14.30 -3.94 -23.45
C PRO A 65 14.26 -3.97 -21.91
N VAL A 66 15.32 -4.44 -21.25
CA VAL A 66 15.36 -4.54 -19.78
C VAL A 66 15.42 -3.14 -19.17
N PHE A 67 16.26 -2.26 -19.71
CA PHE A 67 16.30 -0.87 -19.26
C PHE A 67 14.98 -0.15 -19.56
N PHE A 68 14.46 -0.26 -20.80
CA PHE A 68 13.20 0.36 -21.18
C PHE A 68 12.02 -0.08 -20.31
N LEU A 69 11.97 -1.37 -19.91
CA LEU A 69 10.94 -1.86 -19.00
C LEU A 69 10.96 -1.11 -17.66
N SER A 70 12.14 -0.87 -17.10
CA SER A 70 12.26 -0.11 -15.85
C SER A 70 12.01 1.39 -16.05
N PHE A 71 12.57 1.99 -17.10
CA PHE A 71 12.52 3.42 -17.37
C PHE A 71 11.12 3.90 -17.78
N LEU A 72 10.45 3.17 -18.68
CA LEU A 72 9.06 3.47 -19.08
C LEU A 72 8.05 2.92 -18.07
N GLY A 73 8.37 1.80 -17.41
CA GLY A 73 7.52 1.21 -16.39
C GLY A 73 7.33 2.11 -15.17
N ALA A 74 8.38 2.83 -14.74
CA ALA A 74 8.32 3.72 -13.58
C ALA A 74 7.19 4.77 -13.65
N PRO A 75 7.10 5.64 -14.68
CA PRO A 75 6.02 6.64 -14.75
C PRO A 75 4.65 5.98 -14.98
N LEU A 76 4.55 4.90 -15.75
CA LEU A 76 3.30 4.20 -16.02
C LEU A 76 2.72 3.55 -14.75
N LEU A 77 3.55 2.85 -13.97
CA LEU A 77 3.15 2.23 -12.71
C LEU A 77 2.81 3.29 -11.66
N THR A 78 3.57 4.38 -11.61
CA THR A 78 3.30 5.52 -10.72
C THR A 78 1.96 6.18 -11.07
N ALA A 79 1.67 6.40 -12.35
CA ALA A 79 0.39 6.94 -12.82
C ALA A 79 -0.78 5.99 -12.51
N ALA A 80 -0.61 4.67 -12.71
CA ALA A 80 -1.61 3.68 -12.35
C ALA A 80 -1.90 3.65 -10.84
N ALA A 81 -0.86 3.80 -10.01
CA ALA A 81 -1.00 3.93 -8.56
C ALA A 81 -1.74 5.23 -8.18
N ALA A 82 -1.38 6.36 -8.79
CA ALA A 82 -2.05 7.65 -8.58
C ALA A 82 -3.55 7.55 -8.95
N TRP A 83 -3.85 6.95 -10.09
CA TRP A 83 -5.22 6.72 -10.54
C TRP A 83 -6.03 5.90 -9.53
N ARG A 84 -5.47 4.81 -9.00
CA ARG A 84 -6.14 4.01 -7.97
C ARG A 84 -6.37 4.78 -6.66
N LEU A 85 -5.49 5.71 -6.33
CA LEU A 85 -5.55 6.50 -5.10
C LEU A 85 -6.37 7.80 -5.22
N ARG A 86 -6.84 8.17 -6.43
CA ARG A 86 -7.47 9.48 -6.71
C ARG A 86 -8.67 9.81 -5.82
N GLY A 87 -9.51 8.83 -5.50
CA GLY A 87 -10.71 9.03 -4.67
C GLY A 87 -10.44 9.01 -3.16
N SER A 88 -9.21 8.72 -2.73
CA SER A 88 -8.90 8.53 -1.31
C SER A 88 -8.49 9.80 -0.58
N GLY A 89 -8.18 10.88 -1.29
CA GLY A 89 -7.85 12.22 -0.74
C GLY A 89 -6.65 12.28 0.23
N GLY A 90 -6.01 11.14 0.49
CA GLY A 90 -5.08 10.97 1.60
C GLY A 90 -3.66 11.46 1.30
N PRO A 91 -2.82 11.61 2.33
CA PRO A 91 -1.43 12.06 2.19
C PRO A 91 -0.62 11.23 1.18
N ALA A 92 -0.84 9.92 1.10
CA ALA A 92 -0.14 9.04 0.16
C ALA A 92 -0.34 9.46 -1.31
N THR A 93 -1.55 9.89 -1.71
CA THR A 93 -1.83 10.32 -3.08
C THR A 93 -0.97 11.52 -3.49
N ARG A 94 -0.75 12.47 -2.58
CA ARG A 94 0.07 13.67 -2.84
C ARG A 94 1.52 13.31 -3.11
N TRP A 95 2.08 12.38 -2.34
CA TRP A 95 3.44 11.88 -2.56
C TRP A 95 3.59 11.12 -3.88
N VAL A 96 2.59 10.31 -4.26
CA VAL A 96 2.62 9.61 -5.56
C VAL A 96 2.55 10.61 -6.73
N LEU A 97 1.73 11.66 -6.63
CA LEU A 97 1.68 12.71 -7.65
C LEU A 97 2.98 13.51 -7.73
N ALA A 98 3.60 13.82 -6.58
CA ALA A 98 4.91 14.46 -6.55
C ALA A 98 5.99 13.58 -7.19
N ALA A 99 5.96 12.27 -6.93
CA ALA A 99 6.85 11.29 -7.57
C ALA A 99 6.66 11.26 -9.08
N LEU A 100 5.41 11.22 -9.54
CA LEU A 100 5.08 11.24 -10.96
C LEU A 100 5.60 12.51 -11.63
N GLY A 101 5.38 13.67 -11.01
CA GLY A 101 5.88 14.95 -11.51
C GLY A 101 7.40 14.98 -11.61
N ALA A 102 8.11 14.63 -10.54
CA ALA A 102 9.57 14.61 -10.52
C ALA A 102 10.16 13.65 -11.58
N TYR A 103 9.62 12.43 -11.68
CA TYR A 103 10.06 11.49 -12.71
C TYR A 103 9.75 11.98 -14.12
N SER A 104 8.56 12.57 -14.34
CA SER A 104 8.17 13.09 -15.65
C SER A 104 9.11 14.20 -16.13
N VAL A 105 9.55 15.08 -15.23
CA VAL A 105 10.57 16.10 -15.56
C VAL A 105 11.89 15.43 -15.95
N ALA A 106 12.36 14.43 -15.20
CA ALA A 106 13.58 13.68 -15.55
C ALA A 106 13.46 12.94 -16.90
N PHE A 107 12.27 12.41 -17.20
CA PHE A 107 11.96 11.77 -18.47
C PHE A 107 12.02 12.77 -19.63
N VAL A 108 11.39 13.95 -19.48
CA VAL A 108 11.47 15.02 -20.49
C VAL A 108 12.90 15.46 -20.72
N LEU A 109 13.70 15.65 -19.66
CA LEU A 109 15.13 15.98 -19.80
C LEU A 109 15.91 14.88 -20.54
N THR A 110 15.55 13.62 -20.32
CA THR A 110 16.17 12.50 -21.05
C THR A 110 15.90 12.63 -22.54
N VAL A 111 14.64 12.81 -22.94
CA VAL A 111 14.24 12.88 -24.34
C VAL A 111 14.71 14.16 -25.02
N ALA A 112 14.62 15.30 -24.34
CA ALA A 112 14.88 16.60 -24.94
C ALA A 112 16.36 17.02 -24.89
N VAL A 113 17.17 16.40 -24.02
CA VAL A 113 18.57 16.80 -23.82
C VAL A 113 19.52 15.63 -23.97
N ASN A 114 19.40 14.60 -23.13
CA ASN A 114 20.41 13.53 -23.10
C ASN A 114 20.39 12.64 -24.35
N ILE A 115 19.22 12.31 -24.90
CA ILE A 115 19.13 11.54 -26.15
C ILE A 115 19.77 12.34 -27.31
N PRO A 116 19.42 13.61 -27.57
CA PRO A 116 20.09 14.40 -28.61
C PRO A 116 21.61 14.53 -28.43
N LEU A 117 22.09 14.66 -27.18
CA LEU A 117 23.53 14.66 -26.92
C LEU A 117 24.18 13.31 -27.26
N ASN A 118 23.51 12.20 -26.93
CA ASN A 118 23.98 10.85 -27.25
C ASN A 118 24.02 10.60 -28.76
N GLU A 119 22.99 11.05 -29.49
CA GLU A 119 22.92 10.97 -30.95
C GLU A 119 24.05 11.76 -31.60
N ARG A 120 24.27 13.01 -31.18
CA ARG A 120 25.40 13.83 -31.67
C ARG A 120 26.77 13.18 -31.41
N LEU A 121 26.93 12.51 -30.26
CA LEU A 121 28.15 11.78 -29.96
C LEU A 121 28.32 10.55 -30.86
N ALA A 122 27.24 9.85 -31.18
CA ALA A 122 27.26 8.74 -32.13
C ALA A 122 27.58 9.23 -33.56
N ASP A 123 26.99 10.34 -33.98
CA ASP A 123 27.19 10.97 -35.30
C ASP A 123 28.61 11.49 -35.52
N ALA A 124 29.40 11.69 -34.45
CA ALA A 124 30.82 12.01 -34.55
C ALA A 124 31.65 10.87 -35.21
N GLY A 125 31.09 9.67 -35.29
CA GLY A 125 31.67 8.52 -36.00
C GLY A 125 32.73 7.77 -35.20
N ASP A 126 33.55 7.01 -35.92
CA ASP A 126 34.61 6.16 -35.35
C ASP A 126 35.64 6.99 -34.56
N PRO A 127 35.79 6.79 -33.24
CA PRO A 127 36.73 7.52 -32.38
C PRO A 127 38.18 7.50 -32.88
N ALA A 128 38.60 6.44 -33.58
CA ALA A 128 39.94 6.34 -34.14
C ALA A 128 40.17 7.28 -35.33
N ARG A 129 39.08 7.72 -35.99
CA ARG A 129 39.09 8.56 -37.19
C ARG A 129 38.74 10.02 -36.90
N ILE A 130 38.34 10.35 -35.68
CA ILE A 130 38.05 11.73 -35.28
C ILE A 130 39.35 12.55 -35.28
N GLY A 131 39.34 13.64 -36.08
CA GLY A 131 40.47 14.56 -36.21
C GLY A 131 40.73 15.37 -34.93
N ASP A 132 39.67 15.86 -34.29
CA ASP A 132 39.72 16.60 -33.02
C ASP A 132 38.77 15.98 -31.97
N PRO A 133 39.21 14.93 -31.25
CA PRO A 133 38.39 14.30 -30.22
C PRO A 133 38.18 15.19 -28.99
N ALA A 134 39.07 16.16 -28.73
CA ALA A 134 38.92 17.07 -27.60
C ALA A 134 37.70 17.99 -27.77
N ALA A 135 37.50 18.53 -28.99
CA ALA A 135 36.33 19.34 -29.31
C ALA A 135 35.01 18.54 -29.19
N VAL A 136 34.99 17.31 -29.72
CA VAL A 136 33.79 16.43 -29.63
C VAL A 136 33.44 16.13 -28.17
N ARG A 137 34.45 15.86 -27.34
CA ARG A 137 34.24 15.62 -25.91
C ARG A 137 33.75 16.87 -25.19
N ALA A 138 34.34 18.03 -25.45
CA ALA A 138 33.95 19.29 -24.81
C ALA A 138 32.49 19.66 -25.10
N ASP A 139 32.01 19.39 -26.33
CA ASP A 139 30.60 19.62 -26.72
C ASP A 139 29.61 18.66 -26.03
N PHE A 140 30.09 17.55 -25.48
CA PHE A 140 29.26 16.48 -24.91
C PHE A 140 29.36 16.39 -23.39
N GLU A 141 30.55 16.34 -22.80
CA GLU A 141 30.78 15.94 -21.40
C GLU A 141 30.06 16.85 -20.40
N ASP A 142 30.39 18.12 -20.37
CA ASP A 142 29.82 19.08 -19.41
C ASP A 142 28.28 19.15 -19.45
N PRO A 143 27.64 19.35 -20.62
CA PRO A 143 26.18 19.38 -20.66
C PRO A 143 25.57 18.02 -20.29
N TRP A 144 26.16 16.91 -20.73
CA TRP A 144 25.64 15.59 -20.42
C TRP A 144 25.71 15.28 -18.92
N VAL A 145 26.85 15.56 -18.28
CA VAL A 145 27.08 15.34 -16.85
C VAL A 145 26.14 16.20 -16.02
N ALA A 146 26.00 17.49 -16.34
CA ALA A 146 25.11 18.41 -15.64
C ALA A 146 23.65 17.93 -15.69
N TRP A 147 23.14 17.61 -16.88
CA TRP A 147 21.76 17.15 -17.02
C TRP A 147 21.54 15.75 -16.45
N ASN A 148 22.54 14.87 -16.49
CA ASN A 148 22.47 13.58 -15.81
C ASN A 148 22.41 13.74 -14.28
N ALA A 149 23.14 14.67 -13.69
CA ALA A 149 23.05 14.96 -12.26
C ALA A 149 21.64 15.43 -11.86
N VAL A 150 21.02 16.28 -12.68
CA VAL A 150 19.62 16.71 -12.48
C VAL A 150 18.66 15.51 -12.57
N ARG A 151 18.83 14.62 -13.56
CA ARG A 151 18.04 13.39 -13.67
C ARG A 151 18.21 12.48 -12.45
N ALA A 152 19.44 12.31 -11.97
CA ALA A 152 19.73 11.51 -10.78
C ALA A 152 19.03 12.09 -9.55
N LEU A 153 19.08 13.40 -9.34
CA LEU A 153 18.40 14.07 -8.25
C LEU A 153 16.88 13.88 -8.32
N LEU A 154 16.27 14.19 -9.47
CA LEU A 154 14.81 14.10 -9.67
C LEU A 154 14.28 12.68 -9.50
N THR A 155 14.97 11.69 -10.05
CA THR A 155 14.56 10.27 -9.91
C THR A 155 14.79 9.74 -8.49
N THR A 156 15.84 10.19 -7.81
CA THR A 156 16.06 9.87 -6.38
C THR A 156 14.97 10.48 -5.49
N LEU A 157 14.57 11.74 -5.75
CA LEU A 157 13.44 12.37 -5.06
C LEU A 157 12.14 11.61 -5.34
N ALA A 158 11.87 11.25 -6.60
CA ALA A 158 10.70 10.45 -6.98
C ALA A 158 10.67 9.11 -6.23
N PHE A 159 11.82 8.43 -6.14
CA PHE A 159 11.95 7.21 -5.35
C PHE A 159 11.64 7.44 -3.88
N GLY A 160 12.21 8.48 -3.26
CA GLY A 160 11.94 8.85 -1.87
C GLY A 160 10.46 9.15 -1.61
N PHE A 161 9.79 9.84 -2.54
CA PHE A 161 8.36 10.10 -2.47
C PHE A 161 7.52 8.82 -2.56
N LEU A 162 7.89 7.87 -3.41
CA LEU A 162 7.23 6.56 -3.48
C LEU A 162 7.44 5.72 -2.21
N VAL A 163 8.64 5.74 -1.64
CA VAL A 163 8.92 5.11 -0.34
C VAL A 163 8.05 5.74 0.75
N ARG A 164 7.95 7.08 0.78
CA ARG A 164 7.07 7.78 1.73
C ARG A 164 5.60 7.42 1.54
N ALA A 165 5.14 7.32 0.29
CA ALA A 165 3.79 6.89 -0.03
C ALA A 165 3.52 5.45 0.44
N LEU A 166 4.48 4.53 0.28
CA LEU A 166 4.40 3.14 0.76
C LEU A 166 4.25 3.07 2.29
N VAL A 167 5.08 3.80 3.04
CA VAL A 167 5.00 3.85 4.51
C VAL A 167 3.62 4.36 4.97
N LEU A 168 3.15 5.47 4.39
CA LEU A 168 1.84 6.03 4.71
C LEU A 168 0.70 5.10 4.32
N PHE A 169 0.82 4.42 3.19
CA PHE A 169 -0.18 3.46 2.74
C PHE A 169 -0.23 2.24 3.66
N GLY A 170 0.92 1.72 4.11
CA GLY A 170 1.03 0.60 5.06
C GLY A 170 0.36 0.92 6.40
N GLY A 171 0.71 2.05 7.02
CA GLY A 171 0.14 2.44 8.32
C GLY A 171 -1.38 2.56 8.34
N ARG A 172 -2.00 3.07 7.25
CA ARG A 172 -3.47 3.11 7.15
C ARG A 172 -4.12 1.73 7.12
N ARG A 173 -3.45 0.73 6.56
CA ARG A 173 -3.99 -0.64 6.50
C ARG A 173 -3.97 -1.30 7.86
N GLU A 174 -2.92 -1.05 8.63
CA GLU A 174 -2.76 -1.59 9.98
C GLU A 174 -3.79 -0.98 10.93
N ALA A 175 -3.95 0.35 10.90
CA ALA A 175 -4.99 1.05 11.66
C ALA A 175 -6.40 0.53 11.31
N GLY A 176 -6.74 0.44 10.02
CA GLY A 176 -8.04 -0.09 9.60
C GLY A 176 -8.26 -1.57 9.97
N ARG A 177 -7.19 -2.38 10.06
CA ARG A 177 -7.28 -3.77 10.53
C ARG A 177 -7.53 -3.85 12.04
N ALA A 178 -6.87 -3.00 12.82
CA ALA A 178 -7.07 -2.90 14.26
C ALA A 178 -8.49 -2.44 14.61
N ASP A 179 -9.02 -1.44 13.90
CA ASP A 179 -10.39 -0.94 14.10
C ASP A 179 -11.44 -2.04 13.85
N VAL A 180 -11.28 -2.82 12.78
CA VAL A 180 -12.19 -3.93 12.47
C VAL A 180 -12.11 -5.02 13.55
N ALA A 181 -10.91 -5.39 14.00
CA ALA A 181 -10.74 -6.37 15.06
C ALA A 181 -11.42 -5.92 16.37
N GLY A 182 -11.18 -4.67 16.80
CA GLY A 182 -11.79 -4.09 17.99
C GLY A 182 -13.31 -4.01 17.90
N ASN A 183 -13.87 -3.64 16.74
CA ASN A 183 -15.32 -3.59 16.54
C ASN A 183 -15.96 -4.99 16.56
N THR A 184 -15.26 -6.01 16.06
CA THR A 184 -15.75 -7.40 16.05
C THR A 184 -15.73 -7.99 17.47
N GLU A 185 -14.68 -7.74 18.24
CA GLU A 185 -14.59 -8.15 19.65
C GLU A 185 -15.63 -7.43 20.51
N GLY A 186 -15.85 -6.13 20.28
CA GLY A 186 -16.87 -5.34 20.96
C GLY A 186 -18.28 -5.86 20.70
N ALA A 187 -18.61 -6.16 19.43
CA ALA A 187 -19.89 -6.77 19.06
C ALA A 187 -20.09 -8.15 19.71
N GLY A 188 -19.06 -9.01 19.69
CA GLY A 188 -19.12 -10.32 20.34
C GLY A 188 -19.32 -10.26 21.85
N ARG A 189 -18.67 -9.30 22.53
CA ARG A 189 -18.89 -9.06 23.97
C ARG A 189 -20.30 -8.56 24.27
N ALA A 190 -20.83 -7.66 23.44
CA ALA A 190 -22.19 -7.13 23.61
C ALA A 190 -23.26 -8.22 23.39
N ASP A 191 -23.05 -9.11 22.42
CA ASP A 191 -23.95 -10.23 22.16
C ASP A 191 -23.87 -11.29 23.27
N ALA A 192 -22.68 -11.57 23.79
CA ALA A 192 -22.52 -12.45 24.94
C ALA A 192 -23.22 -11.89 26.20
N ALA A 193 -23.10 -10.59 26.46
CA ALA A 193 -23.77 -9.93 27.58
C ALA A 193 -25.31 -10.02 27.47
N ARG A 194 -25.87 -9.74 26.28
CA ARG A 194 -27.30 -9.88 26.01
C ARG A 194 -27.82 -11.30 26.22
N ASN A 195 -27.11 -12.31 25.71
CA ASN A 195 -27.48 -13.70 25.90
C ASN A 195 -27.47 -14.12 27.38
N THR A 196 -26.57 -13.55 28.17
CA THR A 196 -26.48 -13.81 29.61
C THR A 196 -27.65 -13.17 30.38
N GLU A 197 -28.05 -11.94 30.02
CA GLU A 197 -29.26 -11.30 30.58
C GLU A 197 -30.55 -12.04 30.20
N GLU A 198 -30.67 -12.50 28.96
CA GLU A 198 -31.82 -13.28 28.50
C GLU A 198 -31.91 -14.63 29.22
N ALA A 199 -30.78 -15.33 29.40
CA ALA A 199 -30.71 -16.56 30.20
C ALA A 199 -31.13 -16.30 31.67
N GLY A 200 -30.63 -15.22 32.28
CA GLY A 200 -31.01 -14.83 33.64
C GLY A 200 -32.50 -14.51 33.79
N ARG A 201 -33.10 -13.82 32.81
CA ARG A 201 -34.56 -13.57 32.79
C ARG A 201 -35.36 -14.86 32.62
N ALA A 202 -34.90 -15.79 31.78
CA ALA A 202 -35.56 -17.08 31.58
C ALA A 202 -35.54 -17.93 32.86
N ASP A 203 -34.45 -17.90 33.62
CA ASP A 203 -34.34 -18.61 34.90
C ASP A 203 -35.19 -17.97 36.00
N ALA A 204 -35.24 -16.64 36.08
CA ALA A 204 -36.13 -15.93 37.00
C ALA A 204 -37.63 -16.20 36.70
N ALA A 205 -38.00 -16.28 35.41
CA ALA A 205 -39.36 -16.63 34.98
C ALA A 205 -39.73 -18.09 35.31
N ARG A 206 -38.77 -19.02 35.29
CA ARG A 206 -38.98 -20.41 35.75
C ARG A 206 -39.19 -20.49 37.26
N ASN A 207 -38.42 -19.75 38.05
CA ASN A 207 -38.48 -19.80 39.51
C ASN A 207 -39.79 -19.20 40.08
N THR A 208 -40.28 -18.12 39.47
CA THR A 208 -41.57 -17.51 39.84
C THR A 208 -42.77 -18.41 39.52
N LYS A 209 -42.72 -19.16 38.42
CA LYS A 209 -43.72 -20.20 38.11
C LYS A 209 -43.68 -21.39 39.08
N GLY A 210 -42.50 -21.72 39.62
CA GLY A 210 -42.34 -22.74 40.66
C GLY A 210 -42.90 -22.32 42.03
N ALA A 211 -42.70 -21.05 42.41
CA ALA A 211 -43.20 -20.49 43.67
C ALA A 211 -44.74 -20.39 43.71
N GLY A 212 -45.40 -20.04 42.60
CA GLY A 212 -46.86 -19.98 42.52
C GLY A 212 -47.57 -21.34 42.69
N ASN A 213 -46.87 -22.46 42.46
CA ASN A 213 -47.41 -23.80 42.74
C ASN A 213 -47.26 -24.23 44.22
N ALA A 214 -46.43 -23.54 45.01
CA ALA A 214 -46.24 -23.86 46.42
C ALA A 214 -47.27 -23.16 47.34
N GLU A 215 -47.80 -22.00 46.93
CA GLU A 215 -48.86 -21.28 47.69
C GLU A 215 -50.26 -21.89 47.55
N GLY A 216 -50.48 -22.80 46.58
CA GLY A 216 -51.74 -23.53 46.43
C GLY A 216 -51.94 -24.71 47.38
N ALA A 217 -50.92 -25.10 48.15
CA ALA A 217 -50.94 -26.33 48.97
C ALA A 217 -51.11 -26.10 50.48
N GLY A 218 -51.25 -24.85 50.94
CA GLY A 218 -51.23 -24.49 52.37
C GLY A 218 -52.57 -24.26 53.06
N ALA A 219 -53.71 -24.26 52.33
CA ALA A 219 -54.99 -23.81 52.86
C ALA A 219 -56.10 -24.87 52.74
N GLN A 220 -55.96 -26.02 53.39
CA GLN A 220 -57.08 -26.95 53.60
C GLN A 220 -56.78 -27.95 54.73
N SER A 221 -56.74 -27.49 55.98
CA SER A 221 -56.81 -28.40 57.13
C SER A 221 -57.26 -27.68 58.40
N ALA A 222 -58.54 -27.36 58.52
CA ALA A 222 -59.22 -27.14 59.81
C ALA A 222 -60.72 -26.87 59.60
N TYR A 223 -61.53 -27.92 59.45
CA TYR A 223 -62.91 -27.98 59.99
C TYR A 223 -63.54 -29.34 59.65
N LEU A 224 -63.80 -30.19 60.64
CA LEU A 224 -64.99 -31.03 60.70
C LEU A 224 -65.18 -31.52 62.16
N ASP A 225 -66.44 -31.43 62.56
CA ASP A 225 -67.05 -31.40 63.89
C ASP A 225 -66.94 -32.69 64.74
N PRO A 226 -67.21 -32.62 66.06
CA PRO A 226 -67.45 -33.77 66.92
C PRO A 226 -68.94 -34.17 66.89
N ALA A 227 -69.24 -35.46 67.09
CA ALA A 227 -70.60 -35.94 67.36
C ALA A 227 -70.64 -36.72 68.67
N PRO A 228 -71.66 -36.47 69.51
CA PRO A 228 -72.25 -37.56 70.30
C PRO A 228 -73.79 -37.54 70.31
N GLY A 229 -74.38 -38.69 70.62
CA GLY A 229 -75.73 -38.80 71.20
C GLY A 229 -76.81 -39.31 70.24
N THR A 230 -77.07 -40.62 70.16
CA THR A 230 -78.04 -41.41 70.96
C THR A 230 -79.52 -41.26 70.56
N GLY A 231 -80.08 -42.36 70.03
CA GLY A 231 -81.24 -43.03 70.62
C GLY A 231 -82.62 -42.81 69.99
N SER A 232 -83.22 -43.92 69.52
CA SER A 232 -84.62 -44.37 69.70
C SER A 232 -85.04 -45.23 68.49
N SER A 233 -85.15 -46.56 68.62
CA SER A 233 -86.40 -47.37 68.76
C SER A 233 -87.33 -47.27 67.53
N ALA A 234 -88.00 -48.29 66.98
CA ALA A 234 -88.39 -49.64 67.42
C ALA A 234 -88.96 -50.45 66.21
N SER A 235 -89.20 -51.75 66.44
CA SER A 235 -90.20 -52.64 65.79
C SER A 235 -89.96 -53.05 64.32
N ARG A 236 -90.11 -54.31 63.87
CA ARG A 236 -90.60 -55.60 64.39
C ARG A 236 -89.88 -56.70 63.60
#